data_AF-A0A239EJ44-F1
#
_entry.id   AF-A0A239EJ44-F1
#
_cell.length_a   1.000
_cell.length_b   1.000
_cell.length_c   1.000
_cell.angle_alpha   90.00
_cell.angle_beta   90.00
_cell.angle_gamma   90.00
#
_symmetry.space_group_name_H-M   'P 1'
#
loop_
_entity.id
_entity.type
_entity.pdbx_description
1 polymer ?
#
loop_
_entity_poly.entity_id
_entity_poly.type
_entity_poly.pdbx_seq_one_letter_code
_entity_poly.pdbx_strand_id
1 'polypeptide(L)'
;MAAPMAERDEIIALARQGNPPREIAARMGLDANTVSCLLSYERRKGADIPHAPPGSGRIGRTRFVICDPPAGLREALAPHAAARGMSISELSGALLLAITRDDLVDAGLDDGGADA
;
A
#
# COMPACT_ATOMS: atom_id res chain seq x y z
N MET A 1 -6.96 -27.46 -0.55
CA MET A 1 -6.17 -28.69 -0.79
C MET A 1 -5.01 -28.69 0.19
N ALA A 2 -4.81 -29.77 0.93
CA ALA A 2 -3.62 -29.96 1.75
C ALA A 2 -2.42 -30.13 0.80
N ALA A 3 -1.46 -29.21 0.83
CA ALA A 3 -0.20 -29.39 0.10
C ALA A 3 0.43 -30.73 0.47
N PRO A 4 0.88 -31.57 -0.49
CA PRO A 4 1.57 -32.82 -0.21
C PRO A 4 2.74 -32.58 0.76
N MET A 5 3.05 -33.56 1.62
CA MET A 5 4.03 -33.38 2.71
C MET A 5 5.40 -32.86 2.22
N ALA A 6 5.82 -33.27 1.02
CA ALA A 6 7.06 -32.80 0.39
C ALA A 6 7.08 -31.28 0.15
N GLU A 7 5.96 -30.69 -0.29
CA GLU A 7 5.85 -29.23 -0.48
C GLU A 7 5.92 -28.49 0.86
N ARG A 8 5.42 -29.10 1.94
CA ARG A 8 5.43 -28.48 3.28
C ARG A 8 6.84 -28.37 3.83
N ASP A 9 7.62 -29.45 3.73
CA ASP A 9 8.99 -29.46 4.23
C ASP A 9 9.87 -28.47 3.45
N GLU A 10 9.64 -28.33 2.14
CA GLU A 10 10.33 -27.35 1.30
C GLU A 10 9.95 -25.90 1.67
N ILE A 11 8.66 -25.61 1.91
CA ILE A 11 8.19 -24.31 2.39
C ILE A 11 8.87 -23.94 3.72
N ILE A 12 8.96 -24.89 4.66
CA ILE A 12 9.59 -24.67 5.97
C ILE A 12 11.10 -24.43 5.81
N ALA A 13 11.77 -25.20 4.94
CA ALA A 13 13.21 -25.03 4.67
C ALA A 13 13.52 -23.64 4.09
N LEU A 14 12.72 -23.18 3.12
CA LEU A 14 12.88 -21.84 2.53
C LEU A 14 12.58 -20.74 3.55
N ALA A 15 11.58 -20.93 4.42
CA ALA A 15 11.26 -19.97 5.47
C ALA A 15 12.36 -19.88 6.55
N ARG A 16 13.03 -20.99 6.87
CA ARG A 16 14.21 -21.00 7.77
C ARG A 16 15.41 -20.25 7.19
N GLN A 17 15.54 -20.23 5.87
CA GLN A 17 16.55 -19.42 5.19
C GLN A 17 16.21 -17.91 5.17
N GLY A 18 15.06 -17.51 5.74
CA GLY A 18 14.64 -16.12 5.84
C GLY A 18 13.83 -15.61 4.64
N ASN A 19 13.46 -16.49 3.70
CA ASN A 19 12.66 -16.08 2.55
C ASN A 19 11.24 -15.69 2.98
N PRO A 20 10.69 -14.58 2.46
CA PRO A 20 9.32 -14.17 2.77
C PRO A 20 8.29 -15.10 2.12
N PRO A 21 7.10 -15.28 2.72
CA PRO A 21 6.06 -16.18 2.20
C PRO A 21 5.67 -15.92 0.74
N ARG A 22 5.71 -14.66 0.30
CA ARG A 22 5.38 -14.26 -1.08
C ARG A 22 6.43 -14.76 -2.08
N GLU A 23 7.70 -14.74 -1.70
CA GLU A 23 8.80 -15.22 -2.54
C GLU A 23 8.80 -16.75 -2.60
N ILE A 24 8.55 -17.42 -1.47
CA ILE A 24 8.35 -18.86 -1.42
C ILE A 24 7.19 -19.28 -2.33
N ALA A 25 6.07 -18.57 -2.23
CA ALA A 25 4.90 -18.80 -3.07
C ALA A 25 5.20 -18.61 -4.57
N ALA A 26 5.89 -17.53 -4.94
CA ALA A 26 6.29 -17.29 -6.33
C ALA A 26 7.23 -18.37 -6.86
N ARG A 27 8.18 -18.82 -6.02
CA ARG A 27 9.17 -19.85 -6.38
C ARG A 27 8.54 -21.23 -6.58
N MET A 28 7.51 -21.54 -5.80
CA MET A 28 6.84 -22.85 -5.83
C MET A 28 5.55 -22.86 -6.68
N GLY A 29 5.15 -21.72 -7.24
CA GLY A 29 3.87 -21.59 -7.97
C GLY A 29 2.64 -21.76 -7.07
N LEU A 30 2.78 -21.45 -5.78
CA LEU A 30 1.72 -21.59 -4.78
C LEU A 30 1.05 -20.24 -4.51
N ASP A 31 -0.14 -20.30 -3.90
CA ASP A 31 -0.80 -19.11 -3.37
C ASP A 31 -0.11 -18.61 -2.09
N ALA A 32 0.17 -17.30 -2.04
CA ALA A 32 0.88 -16.68 -0.91
C ALA A 32 0.10 -16.77 0.40
N ASN A 33 -1.23 -16.76 0.36
CA ASN A 33 -2.06 -16.93 1.54
C ASN A 33 -1.93 -18.37 2.09
N THR A 34 -1.92 -19.35 1.20
CA THR A 34 -1.68 -20.76 1.55
C THR A 34 -0.34 -20.97 2.26
N VAL A 35 0.75 -20.41 1.72
CA VAL A 35 2.09 -20.47 2.34
C VAL A 35 2.09 -19.77 3.71
N SER A 36 1.46 -18.59 3.80
CA SER A 36 1.35 -17.82 5.06
C SER A 36 0.60 -18.58 6.16
N CYS A 37 -0.54 -19.19 5.82
CA CYS A 37 -1.33 -20.00 6.75
C CYS A 37 -0.55 -21.24 7.22
N LEU A 38 0.16 -21.93 6.32
CA LEU A 38 0.98 -23.09 6.67
C LEU A 38 2.09 -22.71 7.65
N LEU A 39 2.89 -21.68 7.33
CA LEU A 39 3.97 -21.24 8.21
C LEU A 39 3.44 -20.76 9.57
N SER A 40 2.26 -20.14 9.61
CA SER A 40 1.61 -19.74 10.87
C SER A 40 1.17 -20.95 11.70
N TYR A 41 0.66 -21.99 11.06
CA TYR A 41 0.29 -23.25 11.71
C TYR A 41 1.50 -23.98 12.28
N GLU A 42 2.60 -24.07 11.52
CA GLU A 42 3.84 -24.73 11.96
C GLU A 42 4.53 -23.97 13.09
N ARG A 43 4.55 -22.63 13.05
CA ARG A 43 5.02 -21.81 14.18
C ARG A 43 4.20 -22.07 15.45
N ARG A 44 2.87 -22.20 15.32
CA ARG A 44 1.99 -22.52 16.47
C ARG A 44 2.25 -23.91 17.03
N LYS A 45 2.71 -24.85 16.19
CA LYS A 45 3.16 -26.18 16.62
C LYS A 45 4.54 -26.20 17.28
N GLY A 46 5.22 -25.06 17.34
CA GLY A 46 6.54 -24.94 17.96
C GLY A 46 7.72 -25.14 16.99
N ALA A 47 7.48 -25.13 15.67
CA ALA A 47 8.57 -25.13 14.71
C ALA A 47 9.37 -23.81 14.79
N ASP A 48 10.69 -23.93 14.92
CA ASP A 48 11.60 -22.77 14.85
C ASP A 48 11.69 -22.26 13.41
N ILE A 49 10.82 -21.28 13.10
CA ILE A 49 10.71 -20.64 11.80
C ILE A 49 10.69 -19.13 12.03
N PRO A 50 11.72 -18.40 11.60
CA PRO A 50 11.79 -16.96 11.81
C PRO A 50 10.62 -16.24 11.12
N HIS A 51 10.20 -15.12 11.70
CA HIS A 51 9.33 -14.20 10.98
C HIS A 51 10.13 -13.52 9.88
N ALA A 52 9.53 -13.38 8.70
CA ALA A 52 10.15 -12.63 7.62
C ALA A 52 10.44 -11.19 8.08
N PRO A 53 11.59 -10.61 7.72
CA PRO A 53 11.97 -9.29 8.19
C PRO A 53 10.92 -8.23 7.82
N PRO A 54 10.61 -7.30 8.74
CA PRO A 54 9.67 -6.23 8.50
C PRO A 54 10.18 -5.35 7.35
N GLY A 55 9.53 -5.44 6.19
CA GLY A 55 9.94 -4.70 4.99
C GLY A 55 9.74 -5.47 3.68
N SER A 56 9.68 -6.81 3.74
CA SER A 56 9.59 -7.70 2.56
C SER A 56 8.23 -7.75 1.85
N GLY A 57 7.25 -6.92 2.23
CA GLY A 57 5.87 -7.06 1.73
C GLY A 57 4.99 -5.82 1.71
N ARG A 58 5.51 -4.62 1.96
CA ARG A 58 4.72 -3.38 1.83
C ARG A 58 5.45 -2.40 0.93
N ILE A 59 5.30 -2.58 -0.38
CA ILE A 59 5.52 -1.50 -1.33
C ILE A 59 4.42 -0.48 -1.01
N GLY A 60 4.81 0.65 -0.41
CA GLY A 60 3.93 1.74 -0.02
C GLY A 60 3.09 1.44 1.22
N ARG A 61 3.49 1.99 2.37
CA ARG A 61 2.46 2.41 3.34
C ARG A 61 1.71 3.56 2.67
N THR A 62 0.61 3.27 1.96
CA THR A 62 -0.34 4.32 1.60
C THR A 62 -0.89 4.85 2.92
N ARG A 63 -0.30 5.93 3.42
CA ARG A 63 -0.81 6.61 4.60
C ARG A 63 -2.07 7.31 4.11
N PHE A 64 -3.23 6.72 4.40
CA PHE A 64 -4.50 7.42 4.23
C PHE A 64 -4.48 8.57 5.23
N VAL A 65 -4.11 9.75 4.78
CA VAL A 65 -4.44 10.97 5.51
C VAL A 65 -5.91 11.21 5.21
N ILE A 66 -6.76 10.92 6.21
CA ILE A 66 -8.14 11.39 6.18
C ILE A 66 -8.04 12.89 6.43
N CYS A 67 -7.86 13.67 5.36
CA CYS A 67 -8.12 15.09 5.42
C CYS A 67 -9.64 15.22 5.44
N ASP A 68 -10.23 15.61 6.56
CA ASP A 68 -11.57 16.17 6.51
C ASP A 68 -11.47 17.44 5.66
N PRO A 69 -12.07 17.46 4.45
CA PRO A 69 -12.00 18.64 3.62
C PRO A 69 -12.67 19.78 4.40
N PRO A 70 -12.05 20.99 4.47
CA PRO A 70 -12.67 22.12 5.15
C PRO A 70 -14.09 22.34 4.60
N ALA A 71 -15.01 22.69 5.50
CA ALA A 71 -16.40 22.95 5.14
C ALA A 71 -16.44 23.96 3.97
N GLY A 72 -17.15 23.61 2.90
CA GLY A 72 -17.23 24.43 1.68
C GLY A 72 -16.22 24.11 0.57
N LEU A 73 -15.19 23.27 0.80
CA LEU A 73 -14.23 22.90 -0.27
C LEU A 73 -14.92 22.23 -1.46
N ARG A 74 -15.87 21.34 -1.18
CA ARG A 74 -16.64 20.64 -2.24
C ARG A 74 -17.51 21.62 -3.01
N GLU A 75 -18.11 22.60 -2.33
CA GLU A 75 -18.95 23.62 -2.95
C GLU A 75 -18.14 24.57 -3.82
N ALA A 76 -16.93 24.93 -3.38
CA ALA A 76 -16.00 25.75 -4.15
C ALA A 76 -15.48 25.03 -5.40
N LEU A 77 -15.17 23.72 -5.31
CA LEU A 77 -14.64 22.94 -6.44
C LEU A 77 -15.72 22.43 -7.40
N ALA A 78 -16.97 22.27 -6.95
CA ALA A 78 -18.09 21.79 -7.76
C ALA A 78 -18.28 22.53 -9.10
N PRO A 79 -18.32 23.87 -9.16
CA PRO A 79 -18.51 24.57 -10.45
C PRO A 79 -17.32 24.36 -11.40
N HIS A 80 -16.10 24.28 -10.88
CA HIS A 80 -14.90 24.07 -11.68
C HIS A 80 -14.78 22.64 -12.23
N ALA A 81 -15.29 21.66 -11.47
CA ALA A 81 -15.36 20.27 -11.88
C ALA A 81 -16.45 20.06 -12.94
N ALA A 82 -17.64 20.64 -12.69
CA ALA A 82 -18.77 20.59 -13.62
C ALA A 82 -18.46 21.23 -14.97
N ALA A 83 -17.79 22.39 -14.98
CA ALA A 83 -17.37 23.07 -16.21
C ALA A 83 -16.42 22.23 -17.09
N ARG A 84 -15.74 21.24 -16.49
CA ARG A 84 -14.77 20.36 -17.18
C ARG A 84 -15.28 18.93 -17.37
N GLY A 85 -16.52 18.64 -16.95
CA GLY A 85 -17.08 17.28 -17.00
C GLY A 85 -16.31 16.28 -16.13
N MET A 86 -15.61 16.75 -15.09
CA MET A 86 -14.78 15.91 -14.22
C MET A 86 -15.45 15.73 -12.86
N SER A 87 -15.18 14.60 -12.21
CA SER A 87 -15.44 14.46 -10.78
C SER A 87 -14.48 15.34 -9.97
N ILE A 88 -14.85 15.66 -8.73
CA ILE A 88 -13.99 16.45 -7.83
C ILE A 88 -12.63 15.76 -7.63
N SER A 89 -12.60 14.44 -7.51
CA SER A 89 -11.35 13.68 -7.37
C SER A 89 -10.45 13.76 -8.61
N GLU A 90 -11.04 13.72 -9.81
CA GLU A 90 -10.28 13.89 -11.06
C GLU A 90 -9.76 15.32 -11.20
N LEU A 91 -10.57 16.32 -10.84
CA LEU A 91 -10.13 17.71 -10.80
C LEU A 91 -8.97 17.91 -9.81
N SER A 92 -9.07 17.33 -8.61
CA SER A 92 -7.99 17.39 -7.62
C SER A 92 -6.70 16.76 -8.12
N GLY A 93 -6.78 15.59 -8.77
CA GLY A 93 -5.62 14.94 -9.38
C GLY A 93 -4.98 15.78 -10.49
N ALA A 94 -5.82 16.35 -11.37
CA ALA A 94 -5.37 17.23 -12.45
C ALA A 94 -4.73 18.53 -11.91
N LEU A 95 -5.28 19.09 -10.83
CA LEU A 95 -4.75 20.29 -10.19
C LEU A 95 -3.38 20.03 -9.54
N LEU A 96 -3.25 18.93 -8.80
CA LEU A 96 -1.96 18.51 -8.22
C LEU A 96 -0.91 18.25 -9.30
N LEU A 97 -1.31 17.66 -10.42
CA LEU A 97 -0.43 17.43 -11.56
C LEU A 97 0.01 18.74 -12.22
N ALA A 98 -0.89 19.73 -12.35
CA ALA A 98 -0.54 21.04 -12.91
C ALA A 98 0.42 21.80 -11.98
N ILE A 99 0.12 21.86 -10.68
CA ILE A 99 0.96 22.54 -9.68
C ILE A 99 2.38 21.95 -9.66
N THR A 100 2.50 20.62 -9.72
CA THR A 100 3.81 19.94 -9.72
C THR A 100 4.56 20.11 -11.03
N ARG A 101 3.86 20.20 -12.16
CA ARG A 101 4.48 20.43 -13.47
C ARG A 101 5.05 21.85 -13.59
N ASP A 102 4.35 22.83 -13.03
CA ASP A 102 4.68 24.24 -13.15
C ASP A 102 5.54 24.77 -11.98
N ASP A 103 6.04 23.88 -11.12
CA ASP A 103 6.85 24.17 -9.92
C ASP A 103 6.19 25.19 -8.96
N LEU A 104 4.86 25.18 -8.90
CA LEU A 104 4.04 26.10 -8.11
C LEU A 104 3.78 25.59 -6.68
N VAL A 105 4.48 24.53 -6.26
CA VAL A 105 4.26 23.91 -4.95
C VAL A 105 4.61 24.89 -3.83
N ASP A 106 5.79 25.51 -3.90
CA ASP A 106 6.25 26.44 -2.88
C ASP A 106 5.42 27.73 -2.90
N ALA A 107 5.09 28.25 -4.08
CA ALA A 107 4.22 29.43 -4.22
C ALA A 107 2.80 29.21 -3.66
N GLY A 108 2.22 28.03 -3.85
CA GLY A 108 0.89 27.71 -3.32
C GLY A 108 0.87 27.43 -1.82
N LEU A 109 2.01 27.04 -1.23
CA LEU A 109 2.15 26.83 0.21
C LEU A 109 2.54 28.12 0.96
N ASP A 110 3.32 29.00 0.33
CA ASP A 110 3.79 30.25 0.94
C ASP A 110 2.74 31.39 0.94
N ASP A 111 1.75 31.36 0.05
CA ASP A 111 0.67 32.36 -0.02
C ASP A 111 -0.34 32.27 1.17
N GLY A 112 -0.07 31.39 2.14
CA GLY A 112 -0.77 31.28 3.43
C GLY A 112 0.03 31.81 4.62
N GLY A 113 1.09 32.59 4.37
CA GLY A 113 2.11 32.92 5.36
C GLY A 113 2.32 34.40 5.66
N ALA A 114 1.28 35.23 5.76
CA ALA A 114 1.32 36.49 6.53
C ALA A 114 -0.06 37.17 6.51
N ASP A 115 -0.89 36.92 7.51
CA ASP A 115 -1.59 37.98 8.25
C ASP A 115 -2.30 37.39 9.48
N ALA A 116 -2.41 38.26 10.49
CA ALA A 116 -2.82 38.05 11.88
C ALA A 116 -4.23 37.46 12.10
#